data_AF-V6KCH7-F1
#
_entry.id   AF-V6KCH7-F1
#
_cell.length_a   1.000
_cell.length_b   1.000
_cell.length_c   1.000
_cell.angle_alpha   90.00
_cell.angle_beta   90.00
_cell.angle_gamma   90.00
#
_symmetry.space_group_name_H-M   'P 1'
#
loop_
_entity.id
_entity.type
_entity.pdbx_description
1 polymer ?
#
loop_
_entity_poly.entity_id
_entity_poly.type
_entity_poly.pdbx_seq_one_letter_code
_entity_poly.pdbx_strand_id
1 'polypeptide(L)'
;MPAVTVENPLTLPRVTAPADAVARPVLAVTTAPSGFEGEGFPVRRAFAGINYRHLDPFIMMDQMGEVEYAPGEPKDSTSWGSIPTDAR
;
A
#
# COMPACT_ATOMS: atom_id res chain seq x y z
N MET A 1 -6.02 25.31 1.97
CA MET A 1 -7.23 24.72 1.35
C MET A 1 -8.41 25.02 2.25
N PRO A 2 -9.53 25.57 1.75
CA PRO A 2 -10.73 25.77 2.56
C PRO A 2 -11.33 24.41 2.96
N ALA A 3 -11.95 24.35 4.14
CA ALA A 3 -12.68 23.17 4.56
C ALA A 3 -13.95 23.00 3.71
N VAL A 4 -14.17 21.81 3.17
CA VAL A 4 -15.39 21.47 2.42
C VAL A 4 -16.28 20.65 3.34
N THR A 5 -17.46 21.18 3.65
CA THR A 5 -18.50 20.47 4.42
C THR A 5 -19.53 19.93 3.44
N VAL A 6 -19.86 18.64 3.55
CA VAL A 6 -20.90 17.97 2.77
C VAL A 6 -22.08 17.61 3.66
N GLU A 7 -23.29 17.58 3.10
CA GLU A 7 -24.51 17.21 3.84
C GLU A 7 -24.48 15.75 4.31
N ASN A 8 -23.93 14.84 3.50
CA ASN A 8 -23.81 13.42 3.82
C ASN A 8 -22.46 12.85 3.33
N PRO A 9 -21.54 12.45 4.23
CA PRO A 9 -20.23 11.92 3.86
C PRO A 9 -20.28 10.46 3.35
N LEU A 10 -21.44 9.80 3.44
CA LEU A 10 -21.64 8.42 2.97
C LEU A 10 -22.18 8.35 1.54
N THR A 11 -22.43 9.50 0.90
CA THR A 11 -22.89 9.55 -0.48
C THR A 11 -21.82 10.19 -1.37
N LEU A 12 -21.48 9.48 -2.45
CA LEU A 12 -20.60 10.00 -3.50
C LEU A 12 -21.37 10.02 -4.81
N PRO A 13 -21.37 11.14 -5.56
CA PRO A 13 -21.88 11.16 -6.92
C PRO A 13 -21.19 10.08 -7.76
N ARG A 14 -21.98 9.30 -8.51
CA ARG A 14 -21.42 8.33 -9.44
C ARG A 14 -20.74 9.08 -10.59
N VAL A 15 -19.47 8.82 -10.81
CA VAL A 15 -18.73 9.36 -11.96
C VAL A 15 -19.00 8.46 -13.17
N THR A 16 -19.58 9.02 -14.23
CA THR A 16 -19.76 8.33 -15.52
C THR A 16 -18.63 8.69 -16.47
N ALA A 17 -18.11 7.70 -17.18
CA ALA A 17 -17.15 7.97 -18.25
C ALA A 17 -17.84 8.75 -19.40
N PRO A 18 -17.14 9.68 -20.08
CA PRO A 18 -17.62 10.31 -21.30
C PRO A 18 -17.95 9.26 -22.38
N ALA A 19 -18.93 9.55 -23.24
CA ALA A 19 -19.35 8.63 -24.30
C ALA A 19 -18.27 8.40 -25.37
N ASP A 20 -17.37 9.36 -25.56
CA ASP A 20 -16.24 9.36 -26.48
C ASP A 20 -14.92 8.94 -25.81
N ALA A 21 -14.97 8.44 -24.57
CA ALA A 21 -13.78 8.02 -23.85
C ALA A 21 -13.09 6.83 -24.54
N VAL A 22 -11.80 6.98 -24.83
CA VAL A 22 -10.97 5.92 -25.39
C VAL A 22 -10.36 5.08 -24.26
N ALA A 23 -10.51 3.76 -24.34
CA ALA A 23 -9.89 2.85 -23.38
C ALA A 23 -8.36 2.94 -23.46
N ARG A 24 -7.71 3.12 -22.31
CA ARG A 24 -6.24 3.14 -22.23
C ARG A 24 -5.70 1.71 -22.37
N PRO A 25 -4.67 1.47 -23.20
CA PRO A 25 -4.08 0.14 -23.33
C PRO A 25 -3.34 -0.26 -22.05
N VAL A 26 -3.32 -1.57 -21.77
CA VAL A 26 -2.45 -2.13 -20.74
C VAL A 26 -1.02 -2.10 -21.26
N LEU A 27 -0.13 -1.39 -20.56
CA LEU A 27 1.28 -1.27 -20.97
C LEU A 27 2.11 -2.48 -20.55
N ALA A 28 1.81 -3.06 -19.39
CA ALA A 28 2.52 -4.22 -18.84
C ALA A 28 1.66 -4.95 -17.78
N VAL A 29 1.96 -6.23 -17.58
CA VAL A 29 1.47 -7.04 -16.45
C VAL A 29 2.69 -7.64 -15.77
N THR A 30 2.84 -7.37 -14.47
CA THR A 30 3.99 -7.83 -13.68
C THR A 30 3.51 -8.46 -12.39
N THR A 31 4.23 -9.47 -11.90
CA THR A 31 4.00 -10.04 -10.58
C THR A 31 4.69 -9.20 -9.53
N ALA A 32 3.95 -8.73 -8.54
CA ALA A 32 4.50 -7.98 -7.42
C ALA A 32 5.42 -8.89 -6.56
N PRO A 33 6.70 -8.53 -6.35
CA PRO A 33 7.58 -9.27 -5.47
C PRO A 33 7.08 -9.20 -4.02
N SER A 34 7.24 -10.30 -3.29
CA SER A 34 6.94 -10.38 -1.86
C SER A 34 8.13 -9.90 -1.02
N GLY A 35 7.84 -9.36 0.17
CA GLY A 35 8.83 -8.99 1.16
C GLY A 35 8.20 -8.87 2.54
N PHE A 36 8.98 -8.37 3.50
CA PHE A 36 8.53 -8.04 4.84
C PHE A 36 8.85 -6.58 5.15
N GLU A 37 7.92 -5.88 5.81
CA GLU A 37 8.08 -4.48 6.26
C GLU A 37 7.77 -4.39 7.76
N GLY A 38 8.36 -3.41 8.45
CA GLY A 38 8.17 -3.20 9.89
C GLY A 38 8.52 -4.44 10.75
N GLU A 39 7.61 -4.83 11.64
CA GLU A 39 7.76 -5.97 12.57
C GLU A 39 7.60 -7.35 11.91
N GLY A 40 7.90 -7.47 10.61
CA GLY A 40 7.75 -8.73 9.86
C GLY A 40 6.40 -8.89 9.18
N PHE A 41 5.75 -7.78 8.79
CA PHE A 41 4.50 -7.83 8.05
C PHE A 41 4.75 -8.25 6.59
N PRO A 42 4.14 -9.34 6.10
CA PRO A 42 4.27 -9.75 4.71
C PRO A 42 3.56 -8.75 3.79
N VAL A 43 4.29 -8.25 2.81
CA VAL A 43 3.77 -7.31 1.81
C VAL A 43 4.07 -7.79 0.39
N ARG A 44 3.27 -7.32 -0.58
CA ARG A 44 3.58 -7.39 -2.01
C ARG A 44 3.72 -6.00 -2.59
N ARG A 45 4.90 -5.69 -3.15
CA ARG A 45 5.24 -4.36 -3.67
C ARG A 45 4.77 -4.19 -5.11
N ALA A 46 3.59 -3.62 -5.30
CA ALA A 46 2.93 -3.53 -6.61
C ALA A 46 3.72 -2.70 -7.62
N PHE A 47 4.41 -1.65 -7.17
CA PHE A 47 5.14 -0.72 -8.04
C PHE A 47 6.62 -1.06 -8.23
N ALA A 48 7.09 -2.17 -7.68
CA ALA A 48 8.49 -2.58 -7.81
C ALA A 48 8.88 -2.73 -9.29
N GLY A 49 9.91 -2.00 -9.72
CA GLY A 49 10.46 -2.10 -11.07
C GLY A 49 9.67 -1.38 -12.16
N ILE A 50 8.57 -0.69 -11.83
CA ILE A 50 7.82 0.13 -12.80
C ILE A 50 8.46 1.52 -12.89
N ASN A 51 8.62 2.04 -14.11
CA ASN A 51 9.18 3.38 -14.32
C ASN A 51 8.24 4.46 -13.75
N TYR A 52 8.76 5.36 -12.92
CA TYR A 52 7.99 6.42 -12.24
C TYR A 52 7.18 7.33 -13.18
N ARG A 53 7.59 7.51 -14.45
CA ARG A 53 6.81 8.27 -15.43
C ARG A 53 5.41 7.69 -15.67
N HIS A 54 5.24 6.40 -15.38
CA HIS A 54 3.98 5.67 -15.52
C HIS A 54 3.22 5.57 -14.20
N LEU A 55 3.82 5.99 -13.08
CA LEU A 55 3.26 5.91 -11.73
C LEU A 55 2.83 7.25 -11.14
N ASP A 56 3.39 8.37 -11.62
CA ASP A 56 3.05 9.72 -11.15
C ASP A 56 1.52 9.92 -11.02
N PRO A 57 1.00 10.38 -9.86
CA PRO A 57 1.68 10.91 -8.67
C PRO A 57 2.00 9.89 -7.56
N PHE A 58 1.87 8.59 -7.84
CA PHE A 58 2.07 7.55 -6.86
C PHE A 58 3.54 7.19 -6.71
N ILE A 59 3.99 7.06 -5.45
CA ILE A 59 5.38 6.79 -5.10
C ILE A 59 5.57 5.33 -4.68
N MET A 60 4.59 4.76 -3.97
CA MET A 60 4.61 3.39 -3.48
C MET A 60 3.20 2.82 -3.33
N MET A 61 3.08 1.51 -3.46
CA MET A 61 1.86 0.76 -3.15
C MET A 61 2.27 -0.66 -2.77
N ASP A 62 1.98 -1.00 -1.53
CA ASP A 62 2.19 -2.33 -0.98
C ASP A 62 0.85 -2.94 -0.58
N GLN A 63 0.58 -4.13 -1.10
CA GLN A 63 -0.56 -4.93 -0.64
C GLN A 63 -0.14 -5.64 0.64
N MET A 64 -0.91 -5.42 1.70
CA MET A 64 -0.80 -6.22 2.90
C MET A 64 -1.30 -7.64 2.64
N GLY A 65 -0.55 -8.65 3.09
CA GLY A 65 -0.97 -10.05 2.96
C GLY A 65 -2.36 -10.29 3.58
N GLU A 66 -3.13 -11.20 2.96
CA GLU A 66 -4.37 -11.75 3.54
C GLU A 66 -3.98 -12.71 4.67
N VAL A 67 -3.71 -12.14 5.83
CA VAL A 67 -3.23 -12.85 7.00
C VAL A 67 -4.13 -12.52 8.18
N GLU A 68 -4.60 -13.56 8.87
CA GLU A 68 -5.26 -13.43 10.17
C GLU A 68 -4.16 -13.24 11.22
N TYR A 69 -4.15 -12.07 11.87
CA TYR A 69 -3.15 -11.77 12.90
C TYR A 69 -3.74 -12.05 14.29
N ALA A 70 -3.04 -12.86 15.09
CA ALA A 70 -3.35 -12.96 16.52
C ALA A 70 -2.88 -11.69 17.26
N PRO A 71 -3.43 -11.38 18.46
CA PRO A 71 -2.94 -10.28 19.27
C PRO A 71 -1.42 -10.37 19.51
N GLY A 72 -0.69 -9.34 19.07
CA GLY A 72 0.77 -9.25 19.24
C GLY A 72 1.61 -9.83 18.11
N GLU A 73 0.98 -10.35 17.05
CA GLU A 73 1.63 -10.67 15.78
C GLU A 73 1.51 -9.49 14.82
N PRO A 74 2.51 -9.22 13.96
CA PRO A 74 3.76 -9.96 13.73
C PRO A 74 4.95 -9.47 14.58
N LYS A 75 5.91 -10.37 14.79
CA LYS A 75 7.29 -10.17 15.28
C LYS A 75 8.10 -11.27 14.56
N ASP A 76 9.21 -11.09 13.85
CA ASP A 76 10.38 -10.20 13.93
C ASP A 76 10.83 -9.66 12.55
N SER A 77 11.45 -8.47 12.52
CA SER A 77 12.70 -8.24 11.77
C SER A 77 13.77 -7.59 12.66
N THR A 78 14.07 -8.27 13.78
CA THR A 78 15.02 -7.90 14.86
C THR A 78 14.48 -6.89 15.85
N SER A 79 13.98 -7.38 16.99
CA SER A 79 13.56 -6.60 18.16
C SER A 79 14.47 -5.40 18.49
N TRP A 80 13.96 -4.18 18.33
CA TRP A 80 14.64 -2.94 18.73
C TRP A 80 14.59 -2.70 20.25
N GLY A 81 15.21 -3.58 21.05
CA GLY A 81 15.25 -3.36 22.50
C GLY A 81 15.86 -4.42 23.40
N SER A 82 16.34 -5.56 22.90
CA SER A 82 17.11 -6.50 23.72
C SER A 82 18.56 -6.04 23.86
N ILE A 83 18.78 -4.98 24.64
CA ILE A 83 20.11 -4.76 25.24
C ILE A 83 20.37 -5.97 26.15
N PRO A 84 21.46 -6.73 25.94
CA PRO A 84 21.82 -7.82 26.84
C PRO A 84 21.95 -7.30 28.27
N THR A 85 21.20 -7.90 29.20
CA THR A 85 21.17 -7.52 30.63
C THR A 85 22.45 -7.90 31.39
N ASP A 86 23.46 -8.44 30.72
CA ASP A 86 24.74 -8.86 31.27
C ASP A 86 25.86 -7.82 31.13
N ALA A 87 25.59 -6.63 30.57
CA ALA A 87 26.52 -5.50 30.64
C ALA A 87 26.34 -4.70 31.95
N ARG A 88 26.78 -5.27 33.09
CA ARG A 88 27.15 -4.53 34.30
C ARG A 88 28.47 -5.03 34.84
#